data_AF-A0A662BED4-F1
#
_entry.id   AF-A0A662BED4-F1
#
_cell.length_a   1.000
_cell.length_b   1.000
_cell.length_c   1.000
_cell.angle_alpha   90.00
_cell.angle_beta   90.00
_cell.angle_gamma   90.00
#
_symmetry.space_group_name_H-M   'P 1'
#
loop_
_entity.id
_entity.type
_entity.pdbx_description
1 polymer ?
#
loop_
_entity_poly.entity_id
_entity_poly.type
_entity_poly.pdbx_seq_one_letter_code
_entity_poly.pdbx_strand_id
1 'polypeptide(L)' 'ILSYKLKKKYPDVPVIIATAVTSETGMIFGINNQEGNEWIKADKYLDKNLRPDQLKREIAKLLG' A
#
# COMPACT_ATOMS: atom_id res chain seq x y z
N ILE A 1 5.10 9.54 4.62
CA ILE A 1 4.34 10.48 5.52
C ILE A 1 2.84 10.20 5.54
N LEU A 2 2.19 9.94 4.40
CA LEU A 2 0.72 9.93 4.28
C LEU A 2 0.01 8.90 5.19
N SER A 3 0.44 7.63 5.20
CA SER A 3 -0.18 6.60 6.05
C SER A 3 0.23 6.67 7.53
N TYR A 4 1.35 7.33 7.85
CA TYR A 4 1.90 7.39 9.21
C TYR A 4 0.92 8.04 10.20
N LYS A 5 0.29 9.16 9.81
CA LYS A 5 -0.71 9.84 10.67
C LYS A 5 -1.96 8.98 10.87
N LEU A 6 -2.39 8.27 9.82
CA LEU A 6 -3.57 7.41 9.87
C LEU A 6 -3.34 6.21 10.79
N LYS A 7 -2.22 5.49 10.59
CA LYS A 7 -1.82 4.36 11.44
C LYS A 7 -1.53 4.77 12.88
N LYS A 8 -1.00 5.98 13.12
CA LYS A 8 -0.80 6.49 14.48
C LYS A 8 -2.13 6.70 15.23
N LYS A 9 -3.19 7.09 14.51
CA LYS A 9 -4.51 7.33 15.11
C LYS A 9 -5.38 6.07 15.17
N TYR A 10 -5.26 5.21 14.15
CA TYR A 10 -6.02 3.98 14.00
C TYR A 10 -5.06 2.84 13.58
N PRO A 11 -4.37 2.21 14.55
CA PRO A 11 -3.34 1.22 14.24
C PRO A 11 -3.89 -0.02 13.52
N ASP A 12 -5.10 -0.44 13.86
CA ASP A 12 -5.73 -1.67 13.35
C ASP A 12 -6.41 -1.49 12.00
N VAL A 13 -6.52 -0.25 11.50
CA VAL A 13 -7.14 0.01 10.20
C VAL A 13 -6.16 -0.36 9.08
N PRO A 14 -6.51 -1.29 8.18
CA PRO A 14 -5.68 -1.61 7.03
C PRO A 14 -5.66 -0.44 6.03
N VAL A 15 -4.48 -0.16 5.46
CA VAL A 15 -4.21 0.96 4.56
C VAL A 15 -3.65 0.41 3.26
N ILE A 16 -4.39 0.65 2.17
CA ILE A 16 -3.96 0.35 0.81
C ILE A 16 -3.57 1.65 0.13
N ILE A 17 -2.43 1.67 -0.55
CA ILE A 17 -2.02 2.77 -1.42
C ILE A 17 -2.12 2.30 -2.87
N ALA A 18 -2.98 2.97 -3.65
CA ALA A 18 -3.08 2.77 -5.09
C ALA A 18 -2.30 3.87 -5.84
N THR A 19 -1.29 3.50 -6.63
CA THR A 19 -0.41 4.45 -7.34
C THR A 19 -0.04 3.95 -8.74
N ALA A 20 0.24 4.85 -9.69
CA ALA A 20 0.68 4.51 -11.05
C ALA A 20 2.22 4.51 -11.20
N VAL A 21 2.96 4.77 -10.11
CA VAL A 21 4.43 4.94 -10.16
C VAL A 21 5.15 3.70 -10.70
N THR A 22 4.64 2.49 -10.45
CA THR A 22 5.21 1.26 -11.02
C THR A 22 5.03 1.21 -12.53
N SER A 23 3.86 1.54 -13.05
CA SER A 23 3.60 1.64 -14.49
C SER A 23 4.44 2.74 -15.17
N GLU A 24 4.74 3.84 -14.48
CA GLU A 24 5.48 4.98 -15.05
C GLU A 24 7.00 4.84 -14.96
N THR A 25 7.53 4.23 -13.90
CA THR A 25 8.97 4.23 -13.59
C THR A 25 9.60 2.84 -13.52
N GLY A 26 8.78 1.77 -13.56
CA GLY A 26 9.22 0.40 -13.34
C GLY A 26 9.64 0.10 -11.89
N MET A 27 9.58 1.08 -10.98
CA MET A 27 9.92 0.87 -9.57
C MET A 27 8.78 0.17 -8.83
N ILE A 28 9.07 -1.01 -8.28
CA ILE A 28 8.19 -1.71 -7.35
C ILE A 28 8.40 -1.09 -5.96
N PHE A 29 7.46 -0.23 -5.53
CA PHE A 29 7.45 0.28 -4.17
C PHE A 29 7.11 -0.86 -3.20
N GLY A 30 8.09 -1.30 -2.39
CA GLY A 30 7.82 -2.21 -1.28
C GLY A 30 8.86 -3.28 -0.94
N ILE A 31 10.03 -3.38 -1.60
CA ILE A 31 10.91 -4.55 -1.38
C ILE A 31 12.33 -4.24 -0.87
N ASN A 32 12.86 -3.03 -0.96
CA ASN A 32 14.26 -2.79 -0.56
C ASN A 32 14.39 -1.71 0.50
N ASN A 33 14.55 -2.09 1.78
CA ASN A 33 15.83 -1.96 2.48
C ASN A 33 15.67 -2.23 3.98
N GLN A 34 16.44 -3.22 4.44
CA GLN A 34 16.63 -3.63 5.84
C GLN A 34 17.23 -2.54 6.74
N GLU A 35 17.47 -1.30 6.27
CA GLU A 35 18.16 -0.27 7.06
C GLU A 35 17.56 1.15 7.02
N GLY A 36 16.36 1.39 6.47
CA GLY A 36 15.84 2.77 6.55
C GLY A 36 14.48 3.10 5.96
N ASN A 37 13.71 2.13 5.45
CA ASN A 37 12.46 2.42 4.74
C ASN A 37 11.21 2.32 5.64
N GLU A 38 11.19 3.09 6.74
CA GLU A 38 10.00 3.33 7.55
C GLU A 38 8.97 4.27 6.89
N TRP A 39 9.18 4.71 5.65
CA TRP A 39 8.51 5.95 5.23
C TRP A 39 7.04 5.82 4.81
N ILE A 40 6.52 4.60 4.66
CA ILE A 40 5.14 4.39 4.28
C ILE A 40 4.57 3.13 4.95
N LYS A 41 3.95 3.31 6.11
CA LYS A 41 3.22 2.30 6.90
C LYS A 41 1.90 1.89 6.23
N ALA A 42 1.94 1.43 4.99
CA ALA A 42 0.79 0.87 4.30
C ALA A 42 0.86 -0.66 4.32
N ASP A 43 -0.27 -1.31 4.55
CA ASP A 43 -0.37 -2.77 4.55
C ASP A 43 -0.29 -3.32 3.11
N LYS A 44 -0.66 -2.51 2.11
CA LYS A 44 -0.55 -2.91 0.71
C LYS A 44 -0.33 -1.77 -0.26
N TYR A 45 0.40 -2.07 -1.34
CA TYR A 45 0.51 -1.24 -2.54
C TYR A 45 -0.16 -1.94 -3.71
N LEU A 46 -0.94 -1.18 -4.47
CA LEU A 46 -1.59 -1.63 -5.70
C LEU A 46 -1.29 -0.65 -6.82
N ASP A 47 -1.16 -1.17 -8.04
CA ASP A 47 -1.14 -0.30 -9.22
C ASP A 47 -2.53 0.33 -9.40
N LYS A 48 -2.62 1.64 -9.63
CA LYS A 48 -3.91 2.33 -9.82
C LYS A 48 -4.70 1.77 -11.00
N ASN A 49 -4.04 1.15 -11.98
CA ASN A 49 -4.65 0.51 -13.13
C ASN A 49 -5.21 -0.90 -12.84
N LEU A 50 -5.32 -1.29 -11.56
CA LEU A 50 -5.93 -2.56 -11.20
C LEU A 50 -7.41 -2.64 -11.56
N ARG A 51 -7.88 -3.84 -11.90
CA ARG A 51 -9.31 -4.06 -12.14
C ARG A 51 -10.11 -4.01 -10.82
N PRO A 52 -11.39 -3.59 -10.86
CA PRO A 52 -12.22 -3.53 -9.64
C PRO A 52 -12.36 -4.86 -8.90
N ASP A 53 -12.40 -5.99 -9.61
CA ASP A 53 -12.47 -7.32 -8.99
C ASP A 53 -11.19 -7.68 -8.23
N GLN A 54 -10.04 -7.26 -8.74
CA GLN A 54 -8.76 -7.44 -8.06
C GLN A 54 -8.72 -6.59 -6.78
N LEU A 55 -9.22 -5.34 -6.84
CA LEU A 55 -9.29 -4.47 -5.66
C LEU A 55 -10.15 -5.12 -4.58
N LYS A 56 -11.33 -5.61 -4.96
CA LYS A 56 -12.26 -6.27 -4.04
C LYS A 56 -11.63 -7.49 -3.37
N ARG A 57 -10.87 -8.31 -4.11
CA ARG A 57 -10.14 -9.45 -3.56
C ARG A 57 -9.08 -9.03 -2.55
N GLU A 58 -8.33 -7.98 -2.84
CA GLU A 58 -7.29 -7.48 -1.94
C GLU A 58 -7.86 -6.86 -0.66
N ILE A 59 -8.99 -6.14 -0.77
CA ILE A 59 -9.74 -5.66 0.39
C ILE A 59 -10.23 -6.84 1.23
N ALA A 60 -10.82 -7.86 0.61
CA ALA A 60 -11.31 -9.05 1.33
C ALA A 60 -10.17 -9.75 2.11
N LYS A 61 -9.00 -9.96 1.48
CA LYS A 61 -7.83 -10.55 2.15
C LYS A 61 -7.35 -9.77 3.38
N LEU A 62 -7.53 -8.45 3.39
CA LEU A 62 -7.12 -7.60 4.51
C LEU A 62 -8.14 -7.57 5.65
N LEU A 63 -9.40 -7.91 5.37
CA LEU A 63 -10.48 -7.88 6.36
C LEU A 63 -10.82 -9.26 6.95
N GLY A 64 -10.34 -10.35 6.34
CA GLY A 64 -10.63 -11.73 6.76
C GLY A 64 -11.79 -12.32 5.98
#